data_AF-A0A444IB09-F1
#
_entry.id   AF-A0A444IB09-F1
#
_cell.length_a   1.000
_cell.length_b   1.000
_cell.length_c   1.000
_cell.angle_alpha   90.00
_cell.angle_beta   90.00
_cell.angle_gamma   90.00
#
_symmetry.space_group_name_H-M   'P 1'
#
loop_
_entity.id
_entity.type
_entity.pdbx_description
1 polymer ?
#
loop_
_entity_poly.entity_id
_entity_poly.type
_entity_poly.pdbx_seq_one_letter_code
_entity_poly.pdbx_strand_id
1 'polypeptide(L)'
;MSEPHEDDSEVLQKEEAILFNAVLMWFRFYRVPFDERAADVLCERAMLLYAEGRGQRYIEDHLIRTFSGLIAMRVNAPSSALSH
;
A
#
# COMPACT_ATOMS: atom_id res chain seq x y z
N MET A 1 20.31 -22.37 -26.97
CA MET A 1 19.11 -21.60 -26.57
C MET A 1 19.48 -20.98 -25.25
N SER A 2 19.73 -19.67 -25.22
CA SER A 2 20.05 -18.98 -23.98
C SER A 2 18.73 -18.67 -23.28
N GLU A 3 18.55 -19.22 -22.09
CA GLU A 3 17.46 -18.82 -21.20
C GLU A 3 17.61 -17.33 -20.88
N PRO A 4 16.53 -16.53 -20.93
CA PRO A 4 16.59 -15.15 -20.50
C PRO A 4 16.78 -15.19 -18.98
N HIS A 5 17.98 -14.83 -18.52
CA HIS A 5 18.26 -14.54 -17.13
C HIS A 5 17.60 -13.18 -16.86
N GLU A 6 16.30 -13.20 -16.56
CA GLU A 6 15.64 -12.03 -16.00
C GLU A 6 16.31 -11.78 -14.65
N ASP A 7 17.03 -10.66 -14.54
CA ASP A 7 17.71 -10.26 -13.32
C ASP A 7 16.63 -10.05 -12.25
N ASP A 8 16.56 -10.97 -11.27
CA ASP A 8 15.60 -10.91 -10.17
C ASP A 8 15.63 -9.55 -9.44
N SER A 9 16.71 -8.78 -9.54
CA SER A 9 16.80 -7.42 -8.97
C SER A 9 15.92 -6.40 -9.69
N GLU A 10 15.71 -6.53 -11.01
CA GLU A 10 14.86 -5.60 -11.78
C GLU A 10 13.38 -5.84 -11.47
N VAL A 11 13.01 -7.09 -11.23
CA VAL A 11 11.67 -7.50 -10.80
C VAL A 11 11.41 -6.87 -9.43
N LEU A 12 12.29 -7.09 -8.45
CA LEU A 12 12.16 -6.54 -7.09
C LEU A 12 12.04 -5.01 -7.05
N GLN A 13 12.79 -4.30 -7.88
CA GLN A 13 12.67 -2.83 -7.97
C GLN A 13 11.33 -2.39 -8.55
N LYS A 14 10.80 -3.15 -9.52
CA LYS A 14 9.48 -2.91 -10.10
C LYS A 14 8.38 -3.19 -9.08
N GLU A 15 8.52 -4.24 -8.27
CA GLU A 15 7.64 -4.51 -7.13
C GLU A 15 7.59 -3.34 -6.15
N GLU A 16 8.75 -2.92 -5.67
CA GLU A 16 8.87 -1.82 -4.72
C GLU A 16 8.25 -0.54 -5.28
N ALA A 17 8.52 -0.24 -6.56
CA ALA A 17 7.94 0.92 -7.23
C ALA A 17 6.41 0.85 -7.32
N ILE A 18 5.83 -0.31 -7.63
CA ILE A 18 4.37 -0.49 -7.72
C ILE A 18 3.72 -0.26 -6.35
N LEU A 19 4.24 -0.89 -5.31
CA LEU A 19 3.71 -0.79 -3.96
C LEU A 19 3.83 0.64 -3.41
N PHE A 20 5.03 1.22 -3.54
CA PHE A 20 5.30 2.58 -3.07
C PHE A 20 4.43 3.62 -3.78
N ASN A 21 4.30 3.53 -5.11
CA ASN A 21 3.46 4.45 -5.87
C ASN A 21 2.00 4.32 -5.49
N ALA A 22 1.48 3.11 -5.29
CA ALA A 22 0.09 2.90 -4.93
C ALA A 22 -0.26 3.53 -3.56
N VAL A 23 0.63 3.34 -2.57
CA VAL A 23 0.47 3.90 -1.23
C VAL A 23 0.58 5.42 -1.25
N LEU A 24 1.60 5.99 -1.90
CA LEU A 24 1.75 7.44 -2.03
C LEU A 24 0.58 8.09 -2.78
N MET A 25 0.06 7.42 -3.81
CA MET A 25 -1.09 7.91 -4.57
C MET A 25 -2.29 8.08 -3.64
N TRP A 26 -2.55 7.13 -2.73
CA TRP A 26 -3.66 7.25 -1.77
C TRP A 26 -3.55 8.49 -0.87
N PHE A 27 -2.36 8.76 -0.30
CA PHE A 27 -2.13 9.97 0.51
C PHE A 27 -2.37 11.25 -0.31
N ARG A 28 -1.90 11.26 -1.56
CA ARG A 28 -2.10 12.37 -2.50
C ARG A 28 -3.57 12.58 -2.87
N PHE A 29 -4.30 11.49 -3.12
CA PHE A 29 -5.72 11.53 -3.49
C PHE A 29 -6.56 12.15 -2.39
N TYR A 30 -6.37 11.71 -1.14
CA TYR A 30 -7.09 12.25 0.02
C TYR A 30 -6.51 13.54 0.59
N ARG A 31 -5.36 14.00 0.07
CA ARG A 31 -4.63 15.20 0.54
C ARG A 31 -4.36 15.16 2.05
N VAL A 32 -4.08 13.98 2.57
CA VAL A 32 -3.76 13.77 3.97
C VAL A 32 -2.24 13.82 4.17
N PRO A 33 -1.76 14.34 5.32
CA PRO A 33 -0.34 14.23 5.65
C PRO A 33 0.05 12.74 5.75
N PHE A 34 1.33 12.47 5.49
CA PHE A 34 1.86 11.13 5.71
C PHE A 34 1.69 10.74 7.18
N ASP A 35 1.18 9.53 7.40
CA ASP A 35 0.99 8.93 8.71
C ASP A 35 1.52 7.50 8.62
N GLU A 36 2.45 7.15 9.50
CA GLU A 36 3.16 5.87 9.46
C GLU A 36 2.21 4.69 9.66
N ARG A 37 1.20 4.82 10.53
CA ARG A 37 0.21 3.76 10.77
C ARG A 37 -0.70 3.56 9.56
N ALA A 38 -1.10 4.65 8.92
CA ALA A 38 -1.84 4.58 7.67
C ALA A 38 -0.99 3.94 6.57
N ALA A 39 0.28 4.31 6.46
CA ALA A 39 1.20 3.75 5.49
C ALA A 39 1.38 2.24 5.68
N ASP A 40 1.54 1.77 6.91
CA ASP A 40 1.70 0.35 7.25
C ASP A 40 0.53 -0.51 6.75
N VAL A 41 -0.69 -0.13 7.12
CA VAL A 41 -1.91 -0.85 6.68
C VAL A 41 -2.13 -0.76 5.17
N LEU A 42 -1.83 0.39 4.54
CA LEU A 42 -1.91 0.54 3.09
C LEU A 42 -0.87 -0.35 2.39
N CYS A 43 0.35 -0.43 2.93
CA CYS A 43 1.42 -1.30 2.45
C CYS A 43 1.03 -2.79 2.58
N GLU A 44 0.54 -3.23 3.76
CA GLU A 44 0.05 -4.59 3.95
C GLU A 44 -1.02 -4.96 2.92
N ARG A 45 -2.00 -4.07 2.71
CA ARG A 45 -3.05 -4.33 1.73
C ARG A 45 -2.52 -4.34 0.30
N ALA A 46 -1.59 -3.45 -0.04
CA ALA A 46 -0.97 -3.40 -1.35
C ALA A 46 -0.14 -4.67 -1.64
N MET A 47 0.63 -5.15 -0.66
CA MET A 47 1.43 -6.38 -0.77
C MET A 47 0.55 -7.61 -1.03
N LEU A 48 -0.58 -7.73 -0.31
CA LEU A 48 -1.53 -8.83 -0.52
C LEU A 48 -2.10 -8.81 -1.95
N LEU A 49 -2.55 -7.65 -2.42
CA LEU A 49 -3.09 -7.53 -3.78
C LEU A 49 -2.00 -7.78 -4.84
N TYR A 50 -0.78 -7.34 -4.60
CA TYR A 50 0.34 -7.62 -5.51
C TYR A 50 0.64 -9.12 -5.59
N ALA A 51 0.67 -9.81 -4.44
CA ALA A 51 0.86 -11.26 -4.39
C ALA A 51 -0.28 -12.05 -5.08
N GLU A 52 -1.48 -11.48 -5.18
CA GLU A 52 -2.58 -12.00 -6.00
C GLU A 52 -2.41 -11.74 -7.52
N GLY A 53 -1.31 -11.13 -7.94
CA GLY A 53 -1.05 -10.76 -9.33
C GLY A 53 -1.80 -9.52 -9.80
N ARG A 54 -2.25 -8.64 -8.88
CA ARG A 54 -2.90 -7.38 -9.26
C ARG A 54 -1.87 -6.34 -9.68
N GLY A 55 -2.13 -5.67 -10.79
CA GLY A 55 -1.31 -4.55 -11.26
C GLY A 55 -1.56 -3.27 -10.46
N GLN A 56 -0.62 -2.33 -10.55
CA GLN A 56 -0.60 -1.06 -9.81
C GLN A 56 -1.95 -0.32 -9.81
N ARG A 57 -2.55 -0.09 -10.99
CA ARG A 57 -3.82 0.64 -11.11
C ARG A 57 -4.98 0.00 -10.34
N TYR A 58 -5.02 -1.34 -10.29
CA TYR A 58 -6.04 -2.04 -9.52
C TYR A 58 -5.81 -1.86 -8.02
N ILE A 59 -4.54 -1.96 -7.57
CA ILE A 59 -4.16 -1.75 -6.17
C ILE A 59 -4.55 -0.33 -5.75
N GLU A 60 -4.16 0.67 -6.54
CA GLU A 60 -4.52 2.08 -6.38
C GLU A 60 -6.02 2.30 -6.19
N ASP A 61 -6.83 1.84 -7.15
CA ASP A 61 -8.29 1.96 -7.11
C ASP A 61 -8.88 1.24 -5.88
N HIS A 62 -8.33 0.09 -5.51
CA HIS A 62 -8.78 -0.68 -4.36
C HIS A 62 -8.48 0.05 -3.04
N LEU A 63 -7.27 0.60 -2.89
CA LEU A 63 -6.91 1.37 -1.69
C LEU A 63 -7.81 2.60 -1.54
N ILE A 64 -8.07 3.33 -2.63
CA ILE A 64 -8.98 4.50 -2.61
C ILE A 64 -10.37 4.08 -2.14
N ARG A 65 -10.94 3.00 -2.71
CA ARG A 65 -12.31 2.57 -2.43
C ARG A 65 -12.47 2.01 -1.02
N THR A 66 -11.52 1.18 -0.60
CA THR A 66 -11.58 0.46 0.68
C THR A 66 -11.29 1.38 1.86
N PHE A 67 -10.32 2.28 1.72
CA PHE A 67 -9.94 3.22 2.76
C PHE A 67 -10.42 4.62 2.40
N SER A 68 -11.73 4.83 2.37
CA SER A 68 -12.29 6.15 2.11
C SER A 68 -12.21 7.05 3.36
N GLY A 69 -11.04 7.67 3.55
CA GLY A 69 -10.76 8.65 4.59
C GLY A 69 -10.27 8.07 5.93
N LEU A 70 -9.39 8.83 6.59
CA LEU A 70 -8.75 8.55 7.90
C LEU A 70 -9.71 8.07 9.01
N ILE A 71 -11.01 8.38 8.91
CA ILE A 71 -12.02 7.96 9.89
C ILE A 71 -12.06 6.43 10.00
N ALA A 72 -12.02 5.67 8.90
CA ALA A 72 -12.06 4.20 8.94
C ALA A 72 -10.83 3.58 9.62
N MET A 73 -9.67 4.23 9.52
CA MET A 73 -8.42 3.79 10.14
C MET A 73 -8.37 4.12 11.63
N ARG A 74 -8.91 5.28 12.02
CA ARG A 74 -8.91 5.74 13.41
C ARG A 74 -9.83 4.91 14.31
N VAL A 75 -10.87 4.26 13.78
CA VAL A 75 -11.77 3.39 14.57
C VAL A 75 -11.14 2.02 14.91
N ASN A 76 -10.16 1.55 14.12
CA ASN A 76 -9.49 0.26 14.33
C ASN A 76 -8.17 0.36 15.10
N ALA A 77 -7.71 1.56 15.44
CA ALA A 77 -6.62 1.70 16.39
C ALA A 77 -7.15 1.35 17.79
N PRO A 78 -6.60 0.35 18.51
CA PRO A 78 -6.91 0.21 19.92
C PRO A 78 -6.60 1.54 20.57
N SER A 79 -7.62 2.16 21.19
CA SER A 79 -7.37 3.21 22.16
C SER A 79 -6.47 2.57 23.21
N SER A 80 -5.17 2.81 23.11
CA SER A 80 -4.30 2.69 24.27
C SER A 80 -4.73 3.81 25.19
N ALA A 81 -5.82 3.57 25.91
CA ALA A 81 -6.11 4.22 27.15
C ALA A 81 -4.90 3.91 28.02
N LEU A 82 -3.96 4.85 28.00
CA LEU A 82 -2.98 5.02 29.07
C LEU A 82 -3.81 5.32 30.32
N SER A 83 -4.20 4.27 31.01
CA SER A 83 -4.68 4.34 32.38
C SER A 83 -3.52 4.87 33.21
N HIS A 84 -3.68 6.07 33.74
CA HIS A 84 -2.85 6.60 34.82
C HIS A 84 -3.31 6.01 36.15
#